data_AF-A0A4U6TTH0-F1
#
_entry.id   AF-A0A4U6TTH0-F1
#
_cell.length_a   1.000
_cell.length_b   1.000
_cell.length_c   1.000
_cell.angle_alpha   90.00
_cell.angle_beta   90.00
_cell.angle_gamma   90.00
#
_symmetry.space_group_name_H-M   'P 1'
#
loop_
_entity.id
_entity.type
_entity.pdbx_description
1 polymer ?
#
loop_
_entity_poly.entity_id
_entity_poly.type
_entity_poly.pdbx_seq_one_letter_code
_entity_poly.pdbx_strand_id
1 'polypeptide(L)' 'MHFPNCSLLALLAGRSLTQSPSVRKQFMGDHLTYAVPSCRCIFFPAIVNQRWFCYVWDLGENEVMVYDPSMLGDM' A
#
# COMPACT_ATOMS: atom_id res chain seq x y z
N MET A 1 -5.95 -7.93 17.48
CA MET A 1 -5.90 -6.97 16.35
C MET A 1 -5.89 -7.77 15.07
N HIS A 2 -6.93 -7.67 14.25
CA HIS A 2 -6.96 -8.30 12.94
C HIS A 2 -6.29 -7.33 11.97
N PHE A 3 -5.01 -7.55 11.67
CA PHE A 3 -4.31 -6.74 10.67
C PHE A 3 -4.95 -7.05 9.32
N PRO A 4 -5.55 -6.07 8.63
CA PRO A 4 -6.16 -6.35 7.34
C PRO A 4 -5.03 -6.83 6.44
N ASN A 5 -5.15 -8.07 5.96
CA ASN A 5 -4.30 -8.66 4.94
C ASN A 5 -3.87 -7.55 3.96
N CYS A 6 -2.56 -7.28 3.86
CA CYS A 6 -2.00 -6.17 3.09
C CYS A 6 -2.46 -6.27 1.64
N SER A 7 -3.57 -5.60 1.37
CA SER A 7 -4.32 -5.85 0.15
C SER A 7 -3.59 -5.26 -1.02
N LEU A 8 -2.91 -4.12 -0.85
CA LEU A 8 -2.02 -3.65 -1.90
C LEU A 8 -0.91 -4.64 -2.25
N LEU A 9 -0.29 -5.34 -1.28
CA LEU A 9 0.75 -6.33 -1.61
C LEU A 9 0.22 -7.45 -2.48
N ALA A 10 -1.00 -7.91 -2.23
CA ALA A 10 -1.65 -8.88 -3.11
C ALA A 10 -1.96 -8.27 -4.50
N LEU A 11 -2.32 -6.98 -4.58
CA LEU A 11 -2.56 -6.26 -5.84
C LEU A 11 -1.27 -6.11 -6.65
N LEU A 12 -0.18 -5.69 -6.01
CA LEU A 12 1.16 -5.60 -6.57
C LEU A 12 1.69 -6.97 -7.00
N ALA A 13 1.34 -8.04 -6.28
CA ALA A 13 1.64 -9.41 -6.66
C ALA A 13 0.74 -9.94 -7.82
N GLY A 14 -0.03 -9.06 -8.48
CA GLY A 14 -0.87 -9.40 -9.62
C GLY A 14 -2.19 -10.10 -9.28
N ARG A 15 -2.57 -10.14 -7.99
CA ARG A 15 -3.87 -10.72 -7.60
C ARG A 15 -4.99 -9.70 -7.80
N SER A 16 -6.10 -10.16 -8.37
CA SER A 16 -7.30 -9.34 -8.46
C SER A 16 -7.96 -9.20 -7.08
N LEU A 17 -8.05 -7.97 -6.59
CA LEU A 17 -8.67 -7.64 -5.29
C LEU A 17 -9.90 -6.77 -5.41
N THR A 18 -10.37 -6.56 -6.65
CA THR A 18 -11.58 -5.78 -6.95
C THR A 18 -12.82 -6.35 -6.26
N GLN A 19 -12.78 -7.62 -5.84
CA GLN A 19 -13.86 -8.29 -5.12
C GLN A 19 -13.87 -8.04 -3.61
N SER A 20 -12.81 -7.49 -3.02
CA SER A 20 -12.77 -7.25 -1.57
C SER A 20 -13.34 -5.88 -1.21
N PRO A 21 -14.51 -5.80 -0.53
CA PRO A 21 -15.14 -4.52 -0.23
C PRO A 21 -14.31 -3.64 0.71
N SER A 22 -13.53 -4.24 1.61
CA SER A 22 -12.65 -3.51 2.53
C SER A 22 -11.51 -2.81 1.81
N VAL A 23 -10.94 -3.46 0.79
CA VAL A 23 -9.87 -2.92 -0.06
C VAL A 23 -10.39 -1.80 -0.92
N ARG A 24 -11.54 -2.04 -1.55
CA ARG A 24 -12.18 -1.05 -2.40
C ARG A 24 -12.48 0.24 -1.63
N LYS A 25 -12.99 0.13 -0.40
CA LYS A 25 -13.23 1.29 0.46
C LYS A 25 -11.97 2.09 0.80
N GLN A 26 -10.76 1.52 0.73
CA GLN A 26 -9.53 2.31 0.96
C GLN A 26 -9.20 3.27 -0.19
N PHE A 27 -9.72 3.00 -1.40
CA PHE A 27 -9.36 3.74 -2.61
C PHE A 27 -10.55 4.45 -3.28
N MET A 28 -11.78 4.18 -2.83
CA MET A 28 -12.98 4.82 -3.37
C MET A 28 -14.12 4.88 -2.35
N GLY A 29 -14.94 5.91 -2.47
CA GLY A 29 -16.15 6.13 -1.67
C GLY A 29 -16.23 7.56 -1.14
N ASP A 30 -17.41 7.96 -0.69
CA ASP A 30 -17.75 9.35 -0.36
C ASP A 30 -16.95 9.95 0.82
N HIS A 31 -16.24 9.10 1.56
CA HIS A 31 -15.37 9.51 2.67
C HIS A 31 -14.01 10.04 2.19
N LEU A 32 -13.65 9.85 0.91
CA LEU A 32 -12.43 10.41 0.33
C LEU A 32 -12.73 11.79 -0.24
N THR A 33 -12.06 12.81 0.30
CA THR A 33 -12.17 14.20 -0.15
C THR A 33 -11.22 14.55 -1.29
N TYR A 34 -10.52 13.56 -1.83
CA TYR A 34 -9.50 13.70 -2.88
C TYR A 34 -9.62 12.57 -3.91
N ALA A 35 -9.17 12.85 -5.14
CA ALA A 35 -9.10 11.83 -6.18
C ALA A 35 -7.82 11.01 -6.00
N VAL A 36 -7.96 9.73 -5.60
CA VAL A 36 -6.84 8.79 -5.44
C VAL A 36 -5.96 8.69 -6.70
N PRO A 37 -6.51 8.65 -7.93
CA PRO A 37 -5.69 8.65 -9.15
C PRO A 37 -4.87 9.93 -9.36
N SER A 38 -5.18 11.03 -8.66
CA SER A 38 -4.45 12.29 -8.72
C SER A 38 -3.36 12.42 -7.66
N CYS A 39 -3.18 11.42 -6.78
CA CYS A 39 -2.11 11.43 -5.79
C CYS A 39 -0.75 11.20 -6.47
N ARG A 40 0.33 11.81 -5.95
CA ARG A 40 1.70 11.50 -6.41
C ARG A 40 2.15 10.14 -5.90
N CYS A 41 1.90 9.86 -4.61
CA CYS A 41 2.28 8.60 -3.98
C CYS A 41 1.14 8.04 -3.13
N ILE A 42 1.11 6.71 -2.97
CA ILE A 42 0.31 6.04 -1.96
C ILE A 42 1.22 5.23 -1.04
N PHE A 43 1.05 5.39 0.27
CA PHE A 43 1.86 4.74 1.31
C PHE A 43 1.10 3.59 1.96
N PHE A 44 1.80 2.47 2.17
CA PHE A 44 1.22 1.24 2.71
C PHE A 44 2.14 0.62 3.75
N PRO A 45 1.94 0.95 5.03
CA PRO A 45 2.56 0.25 6.13
C PRO A 45 2.08 -1.21 6.15
N ALA A 46 3.02 -2.14 6.21
CA ALA A 46 2.77 -3.57 6.21
C ALA A 46 3.65 -4.27 7.24
N ILE A 47 3.09 -5.29 7.89
CA ILE A 47 3.89 -6.24 8.68
C ILE A 47 4.11 -7.47 7.81
N VAL A 48 5.38 -7.75 7.47
CA VAL A 48 5.79 -8.95 6.75
C VAL A 48 6.79 -9.69 7.62
N ASN A 49 6.56 -10.98 7.88
CA ASN A 49 7.43 -11.80 8.73
C ASN A 49 7.79 -11.14 10.08
N GLN A 50 6.79 -10.57 10.77
CA GLN A 50 6.93 -9.87 12.05
C GLN A 50 7.81 -8.60 12.03
N ARG A 51 8.10 -8.05 10.84
CA ARG A 51 8.82 -6.79 10.66
C ARG A 51 7.95 -5.77 9.95
N TRP A 52 8.14 -4.50 10.29
CA TRP A 52 7.47 -3.40 9.63
C TRP A 52 8.18 -3.02 8.34
N PHE A 53 7.39 -2.75 7.32
CA PHE A 53 7.82 -2.17 6.06
C PHE A 53 6.83 -1.07 5.68
N CYS A 54 7.26 -0.10 4.89
CA CYS A 54 6.37 0.81 4.20
C CYS A 54 6.59 0.70 2.70
N TYR A 55 5.56 0.23 1.99
CA TYR A 55 5.55 0.21 0.53
C TYR A 55 5.01 1.54 0.04
N VAL A 56 5.72 2.19 -0.87
CA VAL A 56 5.31 3.46 -1.45
C VAL A 56 5.19 3.28 -2.94
N TRP A 57 3.98 3.43 -3.45
CA TRP A 57 3.74 3.45 -4.89
C TRP A 57 3.76 4.90 -5.37
N ASP A 58 4.78 5.28 -6.13
CA ASP A 58 4.78 6.52 -6.90
C ASP A 58 3.93 6.31 -8.16
N LEU A 59 2.77 6.97 -8.21
CA LEU A 59 1.82 6.87 -9.32
C LEU A 59 2.28 7.63 -10.57
N GLY A 60 3.19 8.60 -10.42
CA GLY A 60 3.73 9.38 -11.53
C GLY A 60 4.78 8.59 -12.32
N GLU A 61 5.70 7.92 -11.62
CA GLU A 61 6.72 7.07 -12.26
C GLU A 61 6.25 5.61 -12.45
N ASN A 62 5.13 5.25 -11.82
CA ASN A 62 4.63 3.88 -11.74
C ASN A 62 5.65 2.90 -11.12
N GLU A 63 6.32 3.35 -10.06
CA GLU A 63 7.35 2.58 -9.33
C GLU A 63 6.93 2.30 -7.89
N VAL A 64 7.38 1.16 -7.35
CA VAL A 64 7.17 0.80 -5.95
C VAL A 64 8.51 0.83 -5.21
N MET A 65 8.62 1.70 -4.22
CA MET A 65 9.73 1.76 -3.28
C MET A 65 9.38 1.02 -1.99
N VAL A 66 10.37 0.34 -1.39
CA VAL A 66 10.20 -0.35 -0.11
C VAL A 66 11.11 0.31 0.93
N TYR A 67 10.50 0.86 1.98
CA TYR A 67 11.20 1.36 3.14
C TYR A 67 11.19 0.30 4.23
N ASP A 68 12.37 -0.23 4.54
CA ASP A 68 12.60 -1.13 5.65
C ASP A 68 13.34 -0.38 6.77
N PRO A 69 12.67 -0.03 7.88
CA PRO A 69 13.30 0.67 9.00
C PRO A 69 14.35 -0.19 9.74
N SER A 70 14.40 -1.50 9.49
CA SER A 70 15.44 -2.39 10.01
C SER A 70 16.71 -2.41 9.16
N MET A 71 16.64 -1.89 7.93
CA MET A 71 17.82 -1.51 7.16
C MET A 71 18.30 -0.16 7.70
N LEU A 72 18.95 -0.18 8.87
CA LEU A 72 19.85 0.91 9.26
C LEU A 72 20.87 1.03 8.12
N GLY A 73 20.91 2.20 7.48
CA GLY A 73 21.71 2.42 6.28
C GLY A 73 23.13 1.88 6.47
N ASP A 74 23.62 1.16 5.46
CA ASP A 74 25.05 0.89 5.30
C ASP A 74 25.76 2.25 5.23
N MET A 75 26.20 2.77 6.37
CA MET A 75 27.13 3.89 6.54
C MET A 75 28.39 3.38 7.24
#